data_AF-A0A9D7GF55-F1
#
_entry.id   AF-A0A9D7GF55-F1
#
_cell.length_a   1.000
_cell.length_b   1.000
_cell.length_c   1.000
_cell.angle_alpha   90.00
_cell.angle_beta   90.00
_cell.angle_gamma   90.00
#
_symmetry.space_group_name_H-M   'P 1'
#
loop_
_entity.id
_entity.type
_entity.pdbx_description
1 polymer ?
#
loop_
_entity_poly.entity_id
_entity_poly.type
_entity_poly.pdbx_seq_one_letter_code
_entity_poly.pdbx_strand_id
1 'polypeptide(L)'
;MGKPTDKSGMGNAPYYHLLGNGGILSTTEDMYKWHQSLMSENILSKVAKEKLYHPLIRANENSNAIYAYGWDVYKTNRNTFRVWHNGTNNIFYADFMRFIDENTTLILMSNKTFRGTDQLNFEIAKIIFEKNYKPTIPKLDNETNQKFTQEIIEIILKNGLEEAKLKYNKRPSNTDVLEYLLIRKGYEQLSLNKFDEAIWIFTINSIANPNSFNAYDSLGEAYMNKGDKISAIKNYEKSLQLDPTNQNAEEMIKK
;
A
#
# COMPACT_ATOMS: atom_id res chain seq x y z
N MET A 1 -18.63 -33.68 -5.88
CA MET A 1 -17.82 -32.52 -5.47
C MET A 1 -18.78 -31.39 -5.15
N GLY A 2 -18.77 -30.87 -3.91
CA GLY A 2 -19.60 -29.72 -3.52
C GLY A 2 -18.86 -28.40 -3.73
N LYS A 3 -19.59 -27.30 -3.86
CA LYS A 3 -19.04 -25.94 -3.87
C LYS A 3 -18.48 -25.62 -2.47
N PRO A 4 -17.53 -24.66 -2.35
CA PRO A 4 -17.03 -24.18 -1.06
C PRO A 4 -18.11 -23.66 -0.09
N THR A 5 -19.34 -23.43 -0.58
CA THR A 5 -20.51 -23.03 0.18
C THR A 5 -21.36 -24.19 0.72
N ASP A 6 -21.07 -25.43 0.33
CA ASP A 6 -21.98 -26.55 0.56
C ASP A 6 -21.74 -27.27 1.90
N LYS A 7 -20.65 -26.98 2.62
CA LYS A 7 -20.37 -27.56 3.96
C LYS A 7 -19.63 -26.57 4.87
N SER A 8 -20.08 -26.44 6.12
CA SER A 8 -19.38 -25.65 7.14
C SER A 8 -18.15 -26.43 7.64
N GLY A 9 -17.03 -25.73 7.89
CA GLY A 9 -15.90 -26.27 8.63
C GLY A 9 -16.09 -26.21 10.16
N MET A 10 -17.26 -25.77 10.65
CA MET A 10 -17.53 -25.44 12.05
C MET A 10 -18.86 -26.04 12.56
N GLY A 11 -19.22 -27.25 12.14
CA GLY A 11 -20.38 -27.97 12.67
C GLY A 11 -21.72 -27.21 12.57
N ASN A 12 -22.54 -27.28 13.64
CA ASN A 12 -23.92 -26.79 13.73
C ASN A 12 -24.08 -25.30 14.10
N ALA A 13 -23.03 -24.47 14.01
CA ALA A 13 -23.16 -23.03 14.26
C ALA A 13 -23.93 -22.33 13.11
N PRO A 14 -24.78 -21.32 13.37
CA PRO A 14 -25.44 -20.56 12.32
C PRO A 14 -24.40 -19.89 11.40
N TYR A 15 -24.46 -20.22 10.12
CA TYR A 15 -23.55 -19.73 9.09
C TYR A 15 -23.95 -18.31 8.68
N TYR A 16 -23.05 -17.34 8.85
CA TYR A 16 -23.25 -15.98 8.37
C TYR A 16 -23.15 -15.96 6.83
N HIS A 17 -24.26 -16.19 6.15
CA HIS A 17 -24.43 -15.57 4.84
C HIS A 17 -24.48 -14.06 5.09
N LEU A 18 -23.42 -13.34 4.74
CA LEU A 18 -23.49 -11.88 4.71
C LEU A 18 -24.65 -11.50 3.78
N LEU A 19 -25.59 -10.72 4.30
CA LEU A 19 -26.74 -10.19 3.58
C LEU A 19 -26.72 -8.68 3.74
N GLY A 20 -26.75 -7.95 2.62
CA GLY A 20 -26.72 -6.48 2.58
C GLY A 20 -25.32 -5.89 2.68
N ASN A 21 -24.52 -6.24 3.70
CA ASN A 21 -23.19 -5.64 3.93
C ASN A 21 -22.04 -6.31 3.14
N GLY A 22 -22.31 -7.39 2.39
CA GLY A 22 -21.31 -8.14 1.64
C GLY A 22 -21.84 -9.50 1.19
N GLY A 23 -20.95 -10.40 0.77
CA GLY A 23 -21.29 -11.79 0.43
C GLY A 23 -21.64 -12.06 -1.03
N ILE A 24 -21.71 -11.04 -1.88
CA ILE A 24 -21.87 -11.20 -3.33
C ILE A 24 -20.54 -11.69 -3.93
N LEU A 25 -20.61 -12.79 -4.69
CA LEU A 25 -19.53 -13.26 -5.54
C LEU A 25 -19.83 -12.85 -6.98
N SER A 26 -18.85 -12.28 -7.66
CA SER A 26 -18.99 -11.78 -9.02
C SER A 26 -17.68 -11.87 -9.79
N THR A 27 -17.70 -11.45 -11.05
CA THR A 27 -16.53 -11.32 -11.91
C THR A 27 -16.32 -9.85 -12.27
N THR A 28 -15.12 -9.47 -12.72
CA THR A 28 -14.87 -8.10 -13.19
C THR A 28 -15.76 -7.74 -14.39
N GLU A 29 -16.04 -8.71 -15.27
CA GLU A 29 -16.94 -8.55 -16.41
C GLU A 29 -18.39 -8.30 -15.96
N ASP A 30 -18.90 -9.07 -14.99
CA ASP A 30 -20.25 -8.87 -14.46
C ASP A 30 -20.36 -7.52 -13.74
N MET A 31 -19.34 -7.13 -12.97
CA MET A 31 -19.29 -5.82 -12.32
C MET A 31 -19.24 -4.68 -13.34
N TYR A 32 -18.58 -4.88 -14.49
CA TYR A 32 -18.62 -3.92 -15.60
C TYR A 32 -19.99 -3.88 -16.29
N LYS A 33 -20.66 -5.01 -16.51
CA LYS A 33 -22.04 -5.02 -17.04
C LYS A 33 -23.03 -4.36 -16.06
N TRP A 34 -22.84 -4.58 -14.76
CA TRP A 34 -23.59 -3.92 -13.71
C TRP A 34 -23.36 -2.40 -13.74
N HIS A 35 -22.11 -1.95 -13.92
CA HIS A 35 -21.79 -0.54 -14.14
C HIS A 35 -22.57 0.04 -15.31
N GLN A 36 -22.47 -0.57 -16.49
CA GLN A 36 -23.14 -0.09 -17.71
C GLN A 36 -24.66 -0.01 -17.51
N SER A 37 -25.23 -1.04 -16.87
CA SER A 37 -26.67 -1.08 -16.54
C SER A 37 -27.07 0.03 -15.57
N LEU A 38 -26.26 0.30 -14.54
CA LEU A 38 -26.48 1.38 -13.59
C LEU A 38 -26.32 2.76 -14.23
N MET A 39 -25.42 2.93 -15.20
CA MET A 39 -25.26 4.20 -15.92
C MET A 39 -26.46 4.51 -16.83
N SER A 40 -27.14 3.49 -17.34
CA SER A 40 -28.43 3.63 -18.03
C SER A 40 -29.58 4.03 -17.07
N GLU A 41 -30.75 4.36 -17.61
CA GLU A 41 -31.97 4.60 -16.80
C GLU A 41 -32.85 3.35 -16.63
N ASN A 42 -32.37 2.17 -17.07
CA ASN A 42 -33.13 0.92 -17.00
C ASN A 42 -33.31 0.40 -15.56
N ILE A 43 -32.35 0.71 -14.68
CA ILE A 43 -32.36 0.25 -13.27
C ILE A 43 -32.76 1.39 -12.34
N LEU A 44 -32.11 2.55 -12.47
CA LEU A 44 -32.39 3.74 -11.67
C LEU A 44 -32.55 4.94 -12.60
N SER A 45 -33.59 5.74 -12.35
CA SER A 45 -33.76 7.03 -13.03
C SER A 45 -32.59 7.97 -12.74
N LYS A 46 -32.41 8.99 -13.58
CA LYS A 46 -31.40 10.03 -13.34
C LYS A 46 -31.49 10.63 -11.92
N VAL A 47 -32.70 10.96 -11.47
CA VAL A 47 -32.97 11.53 -10.13
C VAL A 47 -32.58 10.55 -9.01
N ALA A 48 -32.82 9.26 -9.18
CA ALA A 48 -32.42 8.25 -8.18
C ALA A 48 -30.90 8.11 -8.12
N LYS A 49 -30.19 8.18 -9.25
CA LYS A 49 -28.72 8.13 -9.31
C LYS A 49 -28.07 9.38 -8.72
N GLU A 50 -28.66 10.55 -8.92
CA GLU A 50 -28.21 11.78 -8.26
C GLU A 50 -28.23 11.61 -6.73
N LYS A 51 -29.30 11.04 -6.17
CA LYS A 51 -29.38 10.71 -4.73
C LYS A 51 -28.38 9.62 -4.30
N LEU A 52 -28.12 8.62 -5.15
CA LEU A 52 -27.18 7.53 -4.89
C LEU A 52 -25.75 8.05 -4.64
N TYR A 53 -25.35 9.10 -5.35
CA TYR A 53 -23.98 9.65 -5.32
C TYR A 53 -23.88 10.98 -4.56
N HIS A 54 -24.97 11.71 -4.34
CA HIS A 54 -24.96 13.00 -3.68
C HIS A 54 -26.07 13.04 -2.62
N PRO A 55 -25.87 12.41 -1.44
CA PRO A 55 -26.82 12.57 -0.36
C PRO A 55 -26.83 14.04 0.09
N LEU A 56 -27.90 14.46 0.76
CA LEU A 56 -27.86 15.69 1.53
C LEU A 56 -26.69 15.58 2.53
N ILE A 57 -25.72 16.50 2.42
CA ILE A 57 -24.53 16.57 3.28
C ILE A 57 -25.00 16.47 4.73
N ARG A 58 -24.51 15.47 5.47
CA ARG A 58 -24.82 15.40 6.91
C ARG A 58 -24.15 16.60 7.57
N ALA A 59 -24.83 17.25 8.51
CA ALA A 59 -24.39 18.52 9.11
C ALA A 59 -22.96 18.51 9.71
N ASN A 60 -22.35 17.33 9.90
CA ASN A 60 -21.01 17.16 10.47
C ASN A 60 -19.95 16.66 9.46
N GLU A 61 -20.28 16.52 8.17
CA GLU A 61 -19.34 16.11 7.12
C GLU A 61 -18.62 17.33 6.54
N ASN A 62 -17.55 17.78 7.22
CA ASN A 62 -16.67 18.86 6.75
C ASN A 62 -15.50 18.36 5.89
N SER A 63 -15.70 17.29 5.12
CA SER A 63 -14.67 16.62 4.32
C SER A 63 -14.97 16.69 2.82
N ASN A 64 -13.92 16.69 1.98
CA ASN A 64 -14.05 16.53 0.53
C ASN A 64 -14.56 15.14 0.12
N ALA A 65 -14.50 14.16 1.04
CA ALA A 65 -15.10 12.84 0.90
C ALA A 65 -16.42 12.77 1.68
N ILE A 66 -17.50 12.41 0.99
CA ILE A 66 -18.85 12.24 1.54
C ILE A 66 -19.25 10.77 1.40
N TYR A 67 -19.76 10.15 2.47
CA TYR A 67 -20.27 8.78 2.40
C TYR A 67 -21.75 8.77 2.02
N ALA A 68 -22.02 8.42 0.76
CA ALA A 68 -23.35 8.31 0.17
C ALA A 68 -24.04 6.97 0.50
N TYR A 69 -25.02 6.58 -0.32
CA TYR A 69 -25.72 5.30 -0.15
C TYR A 69 -24.84 4.12 -0.60
N GLY A 70 -23.83 3.81 0.23
CA GLY A 70 -22.88 2.73 0.00
C GLY A 70 -21.71 3.12 -0.89
N TRP A 71 -21.39 4.42 -1.00
CA TRP A 71 -20.28 4.92 -1.82
C TRP A 71 -19.53 6.03 -1.10
N ASP A 72 -18.20 5.99 -1.15
CA ASP A 72 -17.35 7.14 -0.92
C ASP A 72 -17.40 8.03 -2.17
N VAL A 73 -17.78 9.29 -1.99
CA VAL A 73 -17.85 10.27 -3.09
C VAL A 73 -16.89 11.40 -2.79
N TYR A 74 -15.91 11.55 -3.66
CA TYR A 74 -14.81 12.49 -3.48
C TYR A 74 -14.73 13.47 -4.64
N LYS A 75 -14.70 14.77 -4.32
CA LYS A 75 -14.44 15.82 -5.30
C LYS A 75 -12.95 15.90 -5.60
N THR A 76 -12.56 15.57 -6.84
CA THR A 76 -11.16 15.54 -7.26
C THR A 76 -10.60 16.96 -7.50
N ASN A 77 -9.27 17.07 -7.56
CA ASN A 77 -8.58 18.31 -7.94
C ASN A 77 -8.90 18.76 -9.38
N ARG A 78 -9.49 17.89 -10.20
CA ARG A 78 -9.95 18.22 -11.56
C ARG A 78 -11.37 18.79 -11.59
N ASN A 79 -11.97 19.02 -10.42
CA ASN A 79 -13.36 19.46 -10.26
C ASN A 79 -14.39 18.45 -10.82
N THR A 80 -14.05 17.16 -10.77
CA THR A 80 -14.92 16.01 -11.10
C THR A 80 -15.19 15.16 -9.87
N PHE A 81 -16.09 14.17 -9.97
CA PHE A 81 -16.41 13.26 -8.86
C PHE A 81 -15.86 11.85 -9.08
N ARG A 82 -15.18 11.34 -8.05
CA ARG A 82 -14.87 9.92 -7.90
C ARG A 82 -15.92 9.28 -6.99
N VAL A 83 -16.55 8.21 -7.46
CA VAL A 83 -17.48 7.37 -6.68
C VAL A 83 -16.83 6.01 -6.47
N TRP A 84 -16.52 5.66 -5.23
CA TRP A 84 -15.65 4.54 -4.88
C TRP A 84 -16.21 3.71 -3.74
N HIS A 85 -15.98 2.40 -3.77
CA HIS A 85 -16.18 1.53 -2.64
C HIS A 85 -15.31 0.28 -2.78
N ASN A 86 -14.92 -0.30 -1.65
CA ASN A 86 -14.13 -1.53 -1.61
C ASN A 86 -14.71 -2.54 -0.63
N GLY A 87 -14.29 -3.80 -0.77
CA GLY A 87 -14.70 -4.89 0.10
C GLY A 87 -13.56 -5.87 0.33
N THR A 88 -13.44 -6.36 1.56
CA THR A 88 -12.47 -7.41 1.90
C THR A 88 -12.99 -8.32 3.00
N ASN A 89 -12.52 -9.56 3.00
CA ASN A 89 -12.68 -10.51 4.11
C ASN A 89 -11.32 -11.08 4.56
N ASN A 90 -10.23 -10.34 4.32
CA ASN A 90 -8.82 -10.74 4.54
C ASN A 90 -8.27 -11.83 3.61
N ILE A 91 -9.11 -12.44 2.78
CA ILE A 91 -8.69 -13.42 1.75
C ILE A 91 -8.89 -12.79 0.37
N PHE A 92 -10.10 -12.29 0.13
CA PHE A 92 -10.48 -11.60 -1.09
C PHE A 92 -10.47 -10.10 -0.87
N TYR A 93 -10.15 -9.38 -1.95
CA TYR A 93 -10.27 -7.93 -2.05
C TYR A 93 -10.98 -7.59 -3.34
N ALA A 94 -11.93 -6.66 -3.27
CA ALA A 94 -12.57 -6.07 -4.43
C ALA A 94 -12.60 -4.55 -4.25
N ASP A 95 -12.38 -3.85 -5.34
CA ASP A 95 -12.35 -2.39 -5.37
C ASP A 95 -13.00 -1.91 -6.66
N PHE A 96 -13.96 -1.01 -6.50
CA PHE A 96 -14.77 -0.49 -7.58
C PHE A 96 -14.75 1.04 -7.53
N MET A 97 -14.22 1.66 -8.59
CA MET A 97 -14.05 3.11 -8.69
C MET A 97 -14.64 3.62 -10.00
N ARG A 98 -15.48 4.67 -9.92
CA ARG A 98 -16.02 5.39 -11.08
C ARG A 98 -15.58 6.83 -11.08
N PHE A 99 -15.23 7.29 -12.27
CA PHE A 99 -14.99 8.68 -12.61
C PHE A 99 -16.05 9.03 -13.65
N ILE A 100 -17.23 9.44 -13.17
CA ILE A 100 -18.44 9.54 -13.99
C ILE A 100 -18.27 10.64 -15.04
N ASP A 101 -17.71 11.78 -14.65
CA ASP A 101 -17.45 12.92 -15.55
C ASP A 101 -16.41 12.57 -16.62
N GLU A 102 -15.48 11.67 -16.30
CA GLU A 102 -14.41 11.21 -17.20
C GLU A 102 -14.70 9.88 -17.90
N ASN A 103 -15.93 9.35 -17.81
CA ASN A 103 -16.35 8.09 -18.42
C ASN A 103 -15.36 6.92 -18.20
N THR A 104 -14.83 6.80 -16.99
CA THR A 104 -13.79 5.82 -16.65
C THR A 104 -14.18 5.02 -15.41
N THR A 105 -14.01 3.70 -15.47
CA THR A 105 -14.28 2.79 -14.35
C THR A 105 -13.12 1.84 -14.14
N LEU A 106 -12.67 1.72 -12.90
CA LEU A 106 -11.63 0.78 -12.47
C LEU A 106 -12.27 -0.29 -11.59
N ILE A 107 -12.00 -1.55 -11.92
CA ILE A 107 -12.50 -2.72 -11.19
C ILE A 107 -11.30 -3.61 -10.92
N LEU A 108 -10.99 -3.82 -9.65
CA LEU A 108 -9.91 -4.69 -9.20
C LEU A 108 -10.52 -5.77 -8.31
N MET A 109 -10.14 -7.02 -8.58
CA MET A 109 -10.51 -8.15 -7.73
C MET A 109 -9.27 -9.02 -7.52
N SER A 110 -9.02 -9.41 -6.28
CA SER A 110 -7.90 -10.26 -5.91
C SER A 110 -8.35 -11.36 -4.94
N ASN A 111 -7.81 -12.56 -5.12
CA ASN A 111 -7.91 -13.68 -4.17
C ASN A 111 -6.70 -13.76 -3.23
N LYS A 112 -5.89 -12.69 -3.19
CA LYS A 112 -4.77 -12.52 -2.27
C LYS A 112 -4.62 -11.05 -1.91
N THR A 113 -4.76 -10.73 -0.64
CA THR A 113 -4.45 -9.41 -0.09
C THR A 113 -3.01 -9.34 0.41
N PHE A 114 -2.33 -8.25 0.07
CA PHE A 114 -1.05 -7.86 0.65
C PHE A 114 -1.07 -6.36 0.96
N ARG A 115 -0.08 -5.87 1.71
CA ARG A 115 0.01 -4.44 2.04
C ARG A 115 0.05 -3.60 0.75
N GLY A 116 -0.89 -2.67 0.59
CA GLY A 116 -0.99 -1.80 -0.58
C GLY A 116 -1.92 -2.32 -1.69
N THR A 117 -2.54 -3.50 -1.56
CA THR A 117 -3.58 -3.95 -2.52
C THR A 117 -4.71 -2.92 -2.64
N ASP A 118 -5.05 -2.27 -1.53
CA ASP A 118 -6.07 -1.23 -1.41
C ASP A 118 -5.71 0.10 -2.11
N GLN A 119 -4.43 0.30 -2.42
CA GLN A 119 -3.93 1.52 -3.08
C GLN A 119 -3.84 1.37 -4.61
N LEU A 120 -3.94 0.16 -5.15
CA LEU A 120 -3.68 -0.11 -6.57
C LEU A 120 -4.60 0.68 -7.51
N ASN A 121 -5.92 0.73 -7.24
CA ASN A 121 -6.83 1.51 -8.07
C ASN A 121 -6.56 3.02 -7.99
N PHE A 122 -6.15 3.52 -6.82
CA PHE A 122 -5.77 4.93 -6.67
C PHE A 122 -4.50 5.25 -7.48
N GLU A 123 -3.51 4.36 -7.46
CA GLU A 123 -2.29 4.50 -8.26
C GLU A 123 -2.59 4.46 -9.76
N ILE A 124 -3.45 3.53 -10.22
CA ILE A 124 -3.90 3.46 -11.61
C ILE A 124 -4.65 4.75 -11.99
N ALA A 125 -5.50 5.28 -11.11
CA ALA A 125 -6.19 6.54 -11.36
C ALA A 125 -5.22 7.73 -11.53
N LYS A 126 -4.15 7.80 -10.73
CA LYS A 126 -3.10 8.81 -10.94
C LYS A 126 -2.42 8.64 -12.30
N ILE A 127 -2.08 7.41 -12.69
CA ILE A 127 -1.49 7.13 -14.02
C ILE A 127 -2.40 7.62 -15.15
N ILE A 128 -3.72 7.44 -15.03
CA ILE A 128 -4.69 7.84 -16.06
C ILE A 128 -4.88 9.37 -16.10
N PHE A 129 -5.00 10.02 -14.95
CA PHE A 129 -5.47 11.41 -14.88
C PHE A 129 -4.39 12.46 -14.62
N GLU A 130 -3.19 12.07 -14.17
CA GLU A 130 -2.10 12.98 -13.88
C GLU A 130 -1.01 12.86 -14.96
N LYS A 131 -0.98 13.83 -15.88
CA LYS A 131 -0.14 13.83 -17.09
C LYS A 131 1.34 13.49 -16.86
N ASN A 132 1.89 13.88 -15.71
CA ASN A 132 3.31 13.72 -15.39
C ASN A 132 3.54 12.74 -14.21
N TYR A 133 2.53 11.96 -13.84
CA TYR A 133 2.68 11.01 -12.75
C TYR A 133 3.61 9.88 -13.14
N LYS A 134 4.59 9.61 -12.28
CA LYS A 134 5.50 8.48 -12.42
C LYS A 134 5.20 7.51 -11.28
N PRO A 135 4.52 6.39 -11.56
CA PRO A 135 4.22 5.43 -10.51
C PRO A 135 5.52 4.86 -9.97
N THR A 136 5.59 4.70 -8.66
CA THR A 136 6.64 3.90 -8.04
C THR A 136 6.22 2.45 -8.16
N ILE A 137 6.96 1.68 -8.95
CA ILE A 137 6.70 0.25 -9.08
C ILE A 137 7.18 -0.41 -7.77
N PRO A 138 6.28 -1.01 -6.98
CA PRO A 138 6.68 -1.65 -5.75
C PRO A 138 7.60 -2.83 -6.07
N LYS A 139 8.62 -3.02 -5.24
CA LYS A 139 9.46 -4.21 -5.32
C LYS A 139 8.62 -5.42 -4.96
N LEU A 140 8.50 -6.37 -5.89
CA LEU A 140 7.63 -7.52 -5.72
C LEU A 140 8.19 -8.43 -4.61
N ASP A 141 7.36 -8.72 -3.61
CA ASP A 141 7.68 -9.73 -2.60
C ASP A 141 7.49 -11.14 -3.21
N ASN A 142 8.53 -11.65 -3.86
CA ASN A 142 8.59 -12.96 -4.48
C ASN A 142 9.81 -13.75 -3.99
N GLU A 143 9.85 -15.04 -4.31
CA GLU A 143 10.93 -15.94 -3.87
C GLU A 143 12.32 -15.46 -4.32
N THR A 144 12.43 -14.88 -5.52
CA THR A 144 13.69 -14.33 -6.04
C THR A 144 14.22 -13.19 -5.17
N ASN A 145 13.37 -12.20 -4.86
CA ASN A 145 13.76 -11.04 -4.05
C ASN A 145 13.95 -11.43 -2.57
N GLN A 146 13.16 -12.36 -2.04
CA GLN A 146 13.37 -12.90 -0.69
C GLN A 146 14.75 -13.57 -0.56
N LYS A 147 15.09 -14.49 -1.47
CA LYS A 147 16.38 -15.17 -1.49
C LYS A 147 17.54 -14.20 -1.68
N PHE A 148 17.41 -13.24 -2.60
CA PHE A 148 18.45 -12.24 -2.83
C PHE A 148 18.64 -11.32 -1.63
N THR A 149 17.56 -10.92 -0.95
CA THR A 149 17.67 -10.13 0.28
C THR A 149 18.42 -10.89 1.38
N GLN A 150 18.13 -12.19 1.52
CA GLN A 150 18.82 -13.04 2.48
C GLN A 150 20.31 -13.21 2.13
N GLU A 151 20.64 -13.41 0.85
CA GLU A 151 22.04 -13.47 0.39
C GLU A 151 22.79 -12.17 0.71
N ILE A 152 22.17 -11.01 0.45
CA ILE A 152 22.76 -9.70 0.77
C ILE A 152 22.98 -9.56 2.27
N ILE A 153 22.02 -9.94 3.11
CA ILE A 153 22.17 -9.94 4.57
C ILE A 153 23.37 -10.80 4.99
N GLU A 154 23.49 -12.01 4.45
CA GLU A 154 24.59 -12.93 4.78
C GLU A 154 25.95 -12.35 4.38
N ILE A 155 26.05 -11.73 3.20
CA ILE A 155 27.26 -11.06 2.75
C ILE A 155 27.60 -9.89 3.68
N ILE A 156 26.62 -9.07 4.09
CA ILE A 156 26.87 -7.97 5.04
C ILE A 156 27.46 -8.51 6.35
N LEU A 157 26.87 -9.57 6.91
CA LEU A 157 27.29 -10.10 8.21
C LEU A 157 28.63 -10.85 8.16
N LYS A 158 29.01 -11.42 7.00
CA LYS A 158 30.24 -12.21 6.85
C LYS A 158 31.41 -11.41 6.26
N ASN A 159 31.11 -10.53 5.30
CA ASN A 159 32.09 -9.86 4.45
C ASN A 159 32.03 -8.33 4.55
N GLY A 160 31.00 -7.78 5.20
CA GLY A 160 30.83 -6.34 5.41
C GLY A 160 30.12 -5.62 4.26
N LEU A 161 29.93 -4.31 4.46
CA LEU A 161 29.12 -3.45 3.59
C LEU A 161 29.61 -3.36 2.15
N GLU A 162 30.93 -3.27 1.93
CA GLU A 162 31.48 -3.01 0.59
C GLU A 162 31.26 -4.20 -0.36
N GLU A 163 31.39 -5.43 0.13
CA GLU A 163 31.11 -6.64 -0.67
C GLU A 163 29.60 -6.74 -0.98
N ALA A 164 28.75 -6.39 -0.02
CA ALA A 164 27.31 -6.36 -0.23
C ALA A 164 26.89 -5.31 -1.27
N LYS A 165 27.50 -4.12 -1.26
CA LYS A 165 27.29 -3.09 -2.30
C LYS A 165 27.71 -3.60 -3.67
N LEU A 166 28.87 -4.26 -3.77
CA LEU A 166 29.35 -4.83 -5.03
C LEU A 166 28.36 -5.86 -5.59
N LYS A 167 27.87 -6.77 -4.75
CA LYS A 167 26.85 -7.76 -5.12
C LYS A 167 25.54 -7.09 -5.53
N TYR A 168 25.08 -6.11 -4.75
CA TYR A 168 23.84 -5.37 -5.03
C TYR A 168 23.91 -4.62 -6.37
N ASN A 169 25.05 -4.01 -6.70
CA ASN A 169 25.24 -3.27 -7.95
C ASN A 169 25.34 -4.18 -9.17
N LYS A 170 25.78 -5.44 -9.00
CA LYS A 170 25.89 -6.44 -10.08
C LYS A 170 24.63 -7.31 -10.24
N ARG A 171 23.55 -7.02 -9.50
CA ARG A 171 22.34 -7.84 -9.51
C ARG A 171 21.61 -7.79 -10.87
N PRO A 172 20.84 -8.84 -11.24
CA PRO A 172 19.94 -8.79 -12.38
C PRO A 172 18.89 -7.68 -12.24
N SER A 173 18.44 -7.11 -13.37
CA SER A 173 17.48 -5.99 -13.38
C SER A 173 16.10 -6.34 -12.79
N ASN A 174 15.73 -7.62 -12.76
CA ASN A 174 14.48 -8.12 -12.19
C ASN A 174 14.61 -8.57 -10.72
N THR A 175 15.77 -8.32 -10.09
CA THR A 175 16.07 -8.72 -8.72
C THR A 175 16.35 -7.49 -7.87
N ASP A 176 15.76 -7.43 -6.67
CA ASP A 176 16.04 -6.38 -5.69
C ASP A 176 15.89 -6.90 -4.26
N VAL A 177 16.27 -6.07 -3.30
CA VAL A 177 16.12 -6.35 -1.87
C VAL A 177 14.79 -5.84 -1.35
N LEU A 178 14.22 -6.56 -0.38
CA LEU A 178 12.96 -6.22 0.27
C LEU A 178 13.26 -5.42 1.54
N GLU A 179 12.76 -4.19 1.58
CA GLU A 179 12.97 -3.24 2.68
C GLU A 179 12.61 -3.85 4.04
N TYR A 180 11.44 -4.51 4.16
CA TYR A 180 10.99 -5.04 5.45
C TYR A 180 11.92 -6.13 6.03
N LEU A 181 12.57 -6.91 5.17
CA LEU A 181 13.52 -7.94 5.60
C LEU A 181 14.81 -7.30 6.12
N LEU A 182 15.30 -6.26 5.43
CA LEU A 182 16.46 -5.48 5.87
C LEU A 182 16.15 -4.75 7.17
N ILE A 183 14.97 -4.13 7.28
CA ILE A 183 14.51 -3.46 8.50
C ILE A 183 14.50 -4.43 9.67
N ARG A 184 13.84 -5.59 9.51
CA ARG A 184 13.78 -6.62 10.56
C ARG A 184 15.17 -7.05 11.01
N LYS A 185 16.08 -7.30 10.06
CA LYS A 185 17.43 -7.75 10.39
C LYS A 185 18.29 -6.66 11.02
N GLY A 186 18.14 -5.41 10.58
CA GLY A 186 18.84 -4.26 11.16
C GLY A 186 18.45 -4.06 12.62
N TYR A 187 17.16 -4.09 12.94
CA TYR A 187 16.67 -4.03 14.32
C TYR A 187 17.10 -5.25 15.16
N GLU A 188 17.18 -6.44 14.56
CA GLU A 188 17.78 -7.60 15.23
C GLU A 188 19.23 -7.31 15.62
N GLN A 189 20.05 -6.73 14.74
CA GLN A 189 21.44 -6.37 15.07
C GLN A 189 21.51 -5.27 16.15
N LEU A 190 20.63 -4.27 16.11
CA LEU A 190 20.55 -3.25 17.18
C LEU A 190 20.25 -3.87 18.55
N SER A 191 19.30 -4.82 18.61
CA SER A 191 18.97 -5.52 19.86
C SER A 191 20.14 -6.32 20.44
N LEU A 192 21.10 -6.69 19.59
CA LEU A 192 22.32 -7.40 19.96
C LEU A 192 23.51 -6.43 20.22
N ASN A 193 23.28 -5.12 20.23
CA ASN A 193 24.30 -4.07 20.31
C ASN A 193 25.36 -4.14 19.19
N LYS A 194 25.01 -4.76 18.06
CA LYS A 194 25.84 -4.87 16.85
C LYS A 194 25.60 -3.68 15.95
N PHE A 195 26.05 -2.51 16.41
CA PHE A 195 25.71 -1.23 15.79
C PHE A 195 26.30 -1.08 14.38
N ASP A 196 27.51 -1.59 14.14
CA ASP A 196 28.14 -1.53 12.83
C ASP A 196 27.36 -2.35 11.79
N GLU A 197 26.99 -3.58 12.13
CA GLU A 197 26.22 -4.44 11.26
C GLU A 197 24.82 -3.88 11.00
N ALA A 198 24.17 -3.29 12.01
CA ALA A 198 22.91 -2.59 11.84
C ALA A 198 23.05 -1.41 10.85
N ILE A 199 24.08 -0.57 11.03
CA ILE A 199 24.38 0.54 10.11
C ILE A 199 24.61 0.02 8.69
N TRP A 200 25.34 -1.08 8.50
CA TRP A 200 25.57 -1.64 7.16
C TRP A 200 24.29 -2.13 6.51
N ILE A 201 23.43 -2.84 7.25
CA ILE A 201 22.13 -3.31 6.77
C ILE A 201 21.23 -2.14 6.36
N PHE A 202 21.09 -1.14 7.24
CA PHE A 202 20.27 0.03 6.95
C PHE A 202 20.88 0.91 5.83
N THR A 203 22.21 0.93 5.69
CA THR A 203 22.87 1.61 4.58
C THR A 203 22.49 0.97 3.24
N ILE A 204 22.56 -0.36 3.11
CA ILE A 204 22.08 -1.06 1.91
C ILE A 204 20.58 -0.78 1.68
N ASN A 205 19.78 -0.75 2.75
CA ASN A 205 18.36 -0.42 2.63
C ASN A 205 18.14 0.98 2.03
N SER A 206 18.88 1.99 2.50
CA SER A 206 18.79 3.37 1.98
C SER A 206 19.27 3.50 0.52
N ILE A 207 20.28 2.71 0.12
CA ILE A 207 20.76 2.65 -1.27
C ILE A 207 19.69 2.04 -2.16
N ALA A 208 19.06 0.97 -1.69
CA ALA A 208 18.05 0.26 -2.45
C ALA A 208 16.72 1.01 -2.50
N ASN A 209 16.38 1.77 -1.46
CA ASN A 209 15.11 2.46 -1.29
C ASN A 209 15.33 3.96 -1.02
N PRO A 210 15.89 4.73 -1.98
CA PRO A 210 16.32 6.11 -1.77
C PRO A 210 15.18 7.11 -1.52
N ASN A 211 13.93 6.69 -1.71
CA ASN A 211 12.74 7.50 -1.45
C ASN A 211 11.96 6.99 -0.22
N SER A 212 12.47 6.00 0.52
CA SER A 212 11.82 5.53 1.75
C SER A 212 12.29 6.35 2.95
N PHE A 213 11.41 7.15 3.53
CA PHE A 213 11.69 7.85 4.78
C PHE A 213 12.11 6.87 5.88
N ASN A 214 11.44 5.70 5.95
CA ASN A 214 11.68 4.66 6.95
C ASN A 214 13.10 4.06 6.84
N ALA A 215 13.65 3.94 5.63
CA ALA A 215 15.01 3.48 5.43
C ALA A 215 16.05 4.45 6.04
N TYR A 216 15.83 5.76 5.89
CA TYR A 216 16.70 6.78 6.50
C TYR A 216 16.45 6.92 8.00
N ASP A 217 15.20 6.83 8.45
CA ASP A 217 14.83 6.85 9.87
C ASP A 217 15.55 5.73 10.64
N SER A 218 15.46 4.49 10.15
CA SER A 218 16.12 3.33 10.74
C SER A 218 17.66 3.44 10.72
N LEU A 219 18.23 4.03 9.66
CA LEU A 219 19.67 4.30 9.59
C LEU A 219 20.09 5.37 10.62
N GLY A 220 19.27 6.40 10.80
CA GLY A 220 19.45 7.43 11.83
C GLY A 220 19.45 6.82 13.23
N GLU A 221 18.51 5.92 13.52
CA GLU A 221 18.46 5.19 14.79
C GLU A 221 19.72 4.38 15.04
N ALA A 222 20.24 3.68 14.03
CA ALA A 222 21.45 2.89 14.19
C ALA A 222 22.69 3.75 14.50
N TYR A 223 22.84 4.89 13.84
CA TYR A 223 23.89 5.86 14.16
C TYR A 223 23.71 6.47 15.57
N MET A 224 22.47 6.79 15.96
CA MET A 224 22.18 7.33 17.29
C MET A 224 22.55 6.33 18.39
N ASN A 225 22.20 5.05 18.21
CA ASN A 225 22.56 3.97 19.15
C ASN A 225 24.08 3.75 19.22
N LYS A 226 24.81 3.94 18.11
CA LYS A 226 26.28 3.93 18.10
C LYS A 226 26.91 5.16 18.78
N GLY A 227 26.13 6.22 19.00
CA GLY A 227 26.60 7.50 19.53
C GLY A 227 27.10 8.49 18.47
N ASP A 228 26.98 8.18 17.18
CA ASP A 228 27.30 9.10 16.09
C ASP A 228 26.10 10.01 15.80
N LYS A 229 25.92 11.02 16.66
CA LYS A 229 24.82 11.99 16.55
C LYS A 229 24.81 12.76 15.23
N ILE A 230 25.99 13.06 14.66
CA ILE A 230 26.10 13.85 13.43
C ILE A 230 25.51 13.05 12.27
N SER A 231 25.93 11.79 12.12
CA SER A 231 25.38 10.91 11.09
C SER A 231 23.90 10.59 11.33
N ALA A 232 23.48 10.46 12.59
CA ALA A 232 22.07 10.23 12.95
C ALA A 232 21.17 11.39 12.48
N ILE A 233 21.49 12.63 12.89
CA ILE A 233 20.71 13.82 12.54
C ILE A 233 20.58 13.97 11.03
N LYS A 234 21.69 13.80 10.28
CA LYS A 234 21.66 13.87 8.81
C LYS A 234 20.65 12.90 8.19
N ASN A 235 20.52 11.69 8.75
CA ASN A 235 19.59 10.69 8.24
C ASN A 235 18.14 11.00 8.67
N TYR A 236 17.91 11.49 9.89
CA TYR A 236 16.58 11.95 10.31
C TYR A 236 16.09 13.16 9.49
N GLU A 237 16.97 14.12 9.19
CA GLU A 237 16.65 15.24 8.29
C GLU A 237 16.25 14.74 6.89
N LYS A 238 16.99 13.75 6.36
CA LYS A 238 16.63 13.14 5.08
C LYS A 238 15.29 12.41 5.15
N SER A 239 14.99 11.75 6.26
CA SER A 239 13.70 11.11 6.51
C SER A 239 12.56 12.14 6.49
N LEU A 240 12.69 13.26 7.22
CA LEU A 240 11.70 14.35 7.22
C LEU A 240 11.54 15.05 5.87
N GLN A 241 12.61 15.14 5.07
CA GLN A 241 12.51 15.64 3.69
C GLN A 241 11.65 14.74 2.80
N LEU A 242 11.65 13.43 3.05
CA LEU A 242 10.87 12.45 2.28
C LEU A 242 9.44 12.32 2.82
N ASP A 243 9.27 12.39 4.14
CA ASP A 243 7.98 12.41 4.81
C ASP A 243 7.99 13.43 5.96
N PRO A 244 7.45 14.65 5.72
CA PRO A 244 7.37 15.69 6.76
C PRO A 244 6.50 15.33 7.96
N THR A 245 5.75 14.22 7.92
CA THR A 245 4.90 13.76 9.02
C THR A 245 5.58 12.73 9.93
N ASN A 246 6.84 12.37 9.66
CA ASN A 246 7.60 11.44 10.50
C ASN A 246 7.97 12.03 11.87
N GLN A 247 7.10 11.81 12.86
CA GLN A 247 7.27 12.30 14.24
C GLN A 247 8.53 11.77 14.91
N ASN A 248 8.95 10.52 14.65
CA ASN A 248 10.15 9.94 15.24
C ASN A 248 11.39 10.76 14.88
N ALA A 249 11.57 11.04 13.58
CA ALA A 249 12.67 11.86 13.11
C ALA A 249 12.65 13.28 13.71
N GLU A 250 11.47 13.90 13.82
CA GLU A 250 11.31 15.22 14.43
C GLU A 250 11.74 15.24 15.91
N GLU A 251 11.39 14.21 16.68
CA GLU A 251 11.77 14.07 18.08
C GLU A 251 13.27 13.80 18.25
N MET A 252 13.84 12.93 17.42
CA MET A 252 15.23 12.51 17.54
C MET A 252 16.22 13.61 17.19
N ILE A 253 15.87 14.53 16.29
CA ILE A 253 16.70 15.71 15.99
C ILE A 253 16.81 16.66 17.19
N LYS A 254 15.84 16.64 18.11
CA LYS A 254 15.81 17.51 19.30
C LYS A 254 16.63 16.96 20.49
N LYS A 255 17.21 15.75 20.40
CA LYS A 255 17.93 15.03 21.49
C LYS A 255 19.46 15.11 21.39
#